data_AF-A0A6B2GCG3-F1
#
_entry.id   AF-A0A6B2GCG3-F1
#
_cell.length_a   1.000
_cell.length_b   1.000
_cell.length_c   1.000
_cell.angle_alpha   90.00
_cell.angle_beta   90.00
_cell.angle_gamma   90.00
#
_symmetry.space_group_name_H-M   'P 1'
#
loop_
_entity.id
_entity.type
_entity.pdbx_description
1 polymer ?
#
loop_
_entity_poly.entity_id
_entity_poly.type
_entity_poly.pdbx_seq_one_letter_code
_entity_poly.pdbx_strand_id
1 'polypeptide(L)'
;YFIQKETAKNPNFIAQNRDDLCASIQHTIVSILMDKLKLAVKQTGLKQVAIAGGVSANSGIRMALAQAETKLGWQCFIPKFEFTTDNAAMIGIAGYYTYLQNNFASNNSIAKARLSI
;
A
#
# COMPACT_ATOMS: atom_id res chain seq x y z
N TYR A 1 6.47 -19.06 17.40
CA TYR A 1 7.30 -19.57 18.52
C TYR A 1 7.58 -18.52 19.60
N PHE A 2 8.08 -17.31 19.30
CA PHE A 2 8.43 -16.29 20.32
C PHE A 2 7.24 -15.88 21.22
N ILE A 3 6.15 -15.38 20.64
CA ILE A 3 4.98 -14.89 21.41
C ILE A 3 4.40 -15.98 22.31
N GLN A 4 4.26 -17.20 21.81
CA GLN A 4 3.75 -18.34 22.59
C GLN A 4 4.65 -18.65 23.79
N LYS A 5 5.97 -18.65 23.61
CA LYS A 5 6.95 -18.90 24.68
C LYS A 5 6.90 -17.82 25.75
N GLU A 6 6.84 -16.55 25.36
CA GLU A 6 6.80 -15.45 26.34
C GLU A 6 5.44 -15.34 27.05
N THR A 7 4.34 -15.65 26.35
CA THR A 7 3.01 -15.69 26.96
C THR A 7 2.87 -16.83 27.98
N ALA A 8 3.53 -17.98 27.74
CA ALA A 8 3.56 -19.09 28.69
C ALA A 8 4.28 -18.74 30.01
N LYS A 9 5.29 -17.86 29.95
CA LYS A 9 5.99 -17.35 31.14
C LYS A 9 5.21 -16.22 31.83
N ASN A 10 4.57 -15.37 31.04
CA ASN A 10 3.82 -14.21 31.49
C ASN A 10 2.53 -14.07 30.66
N PRO A 11 1.37 -14.45 31.21
CA PRO A 11 0.09 -14.35 30.49
C PRO A 11 -0.25 -12.93 30.00
N ASN A 12 0.29 -11.88 30.64
CA ASN A 12 0.08 -10.49 30.27
C ASN A 12 1.13 -9.93 29.29
N PHE A 13 2.05 -10.77 28.77
CA PHE A 13 3.15 -10.35 27.91
C PHE A 13 2.69 -9.51 26.71
N ILE A 14 1.66 -9.94 25.99
CA ILE A 14 1.16 -9.21 24.81
C ILE A 14 0.62 -7.84 25.20
N ALA A 15 -0.14 -7.73 26.29
CA ALA A 15 -0.71 -6.47 26.73
C ALA A 15 0.40 -5.49 27.17
N GLN A 16 1.42 -5.99 27.87
CA GLN A 16 2.55 -5.19 28.35
C GLN A 16 3.49 -4.72 27.23
N ASN A 17 3.59 -5.46 26.12
CA ASN A 17 4.51 -5.17 25.03
C ASN A 17 3.77 -4.83 23.72
N ARG A 18 2.48 -4.49 23.79
CA ARG A 18 1.61 -4.33 22.61
C ARG A 18 2.20 -3.36 21.59
N ASP A 19 2.67 -2.23 22.07
CA ASP A 19 3.13 -1.14 21.21
C ASP A 19 4.43 -1.52 20.48
N ASP A 20 5.38 -2.17 21.18
CA ASP A 20 6.62 -2.68 20.59
C ASP A 20 6.37 -3.81 19.59
N LEU A 21 5.41 -4.70 19.89
CA LEU A 21 5.01 -5.76 18.97
C LEU A 21 4.38 -5.18 17.70
N CYS A 22 3.46 -4.22 17.84
CA CYS A 22 2.84 -3.54 16.71
C CYS A 22 3.88 -2.78 15.87
N ALA A 23 4.80 -2.06 16.50
CA ALA A 23 5.88 -1.34 15.83
C ALA A 23 6.81 -2.29 15.07
N SER A 24 7.20 -3.42 15.70
CA SER A 24 8.06 -4.43 15.08
C SER A 24 7.39 -5.07 13.85
N ILE A 25 6.10 -5.42 13.95
CA ILE A 25 5.33 -5.96 12.83
C ILE A 25 5.23 -4.93 11.69
N GLN A 26 4.87 -3.69 12.01
CA GLN A 26 4.79 -2.61 11.01
C GLN A 26 6.14 -2.45 10.31
N HIS A 27 7.24 -2.38 11.06
CA HIS A 27 8.58 -2.25 10.52
C HIS A 27 8.93 -3.39 9.56
N THR A 28 8.67 -4.64 9.95
CA THR A 28 8.91 -5.80 9.09
C THR A 28 8.09 -5.73 7.79
N ILE A 29 6.80 -5.40 7.88
CA ILE A 29 5.92 -5.27 6.69
C ILE A 29 6.45 -4.18 5.76
N VAL A 30 6.76 -2.99 6.28
CA VAL A 30 7.30 -1.89 5.47
C VAL A 30 8.62 -2.28 4.82
N SER A 31 9.54 -2.92 5.54
CA SER A 31 10.82 -3.37 4.99
C SER A 31 10.62 -4.32 3.81
N ILE A 32 9.76 -5.33 3.96
CA ILE A 32 9.48 -6.32 2.90
C ILE A 32 8.90 -5.61 1.67
N LEU A 33 7.93 -4.71 1.85
CA LEU A 33 7.33 -3.96 0.75
C LEU A 33 8.37 -3.10 0.03
N MET A 34 9.24 -2.40 0.77
CA MET A 34 10.30 -1.58 0.18
C MET A 34 11.32 -2.41 -0.60
N ASP A 35 11.66 -3.61 -0.12
CA ASP A 35 12.58 -4.49 -0.84
C ASP A 35 11.98 -5.02 -2.15
N LYS A 36 10.66 -5.30 -2.16
CA LYS A 36 9.94 -5.64 -3.40
C LYS A 36 9.87 -4.46 -4.37
N LEU A 37 9.64 -3.24 -3.87
CA LEU A 37 9.66 -2.04 -4.71
C LEU A 37 11.03 -1.79 -5.33
N LYS A 38 12.12 -1.90 -4.54
CA LYS A 38 13.49 -1.78 -5.06
C LYS A 38 13.78 -2.81 -6.15
N LEU A 39 13.32 -4.05 -5.96
CA LEU A 39 13.45 -5.09 -6.97
C LEU A 39 12.69 -4.74 -8.25
N ALA A 40 11.44 -4.29 -8.14
CA ALA A 40 10.61 -3.90 -9.29
C ALA A 40 11.23 -2.70 -10.05
N VAL A 41 11.72 -1.69 -9.33
CA VAL A 41 12.45 -0.55 -9.91
C VAL A 41 13.69 -1.01 -10.66
N LYS A 42 14.48 -1.93 -10.08
CA LYS A 42 15.67 -2.49 -10.73
C LYS A 42 15.31 -3.28 -11.99
N GLN A 43 14.21 -4.03 -11.97
CA GLN A 43 13.77 -4.87 -13.10
C GLN A 43 13.18 -4.04 -14.25
N THR A 44 12.41 -3.00 -13.94
CA THR A 44 11.71 -2.18 -14.94
C THR A 44 12.52 -0.97 -15.41
N GLY A 45 13.51 -0.54 -14.64
CA GLY A 45 14.25 0.70 -14.86
C GLY A 45 13.46 1.97 -14.51
N LEU A 46 12.20 1.85 -14.08
CA LEU A 46 11.33 2.99 -13.77
C LEU A 46 11.64 3.52 -12.37
N LYS A 47 11.86 4.84 -12.26
CA LYS A 47 12.08 5.54 -10.98
C LYS A 47 10.83 6.25 -10.45
N GLN A 48 9.73 6.20 -11.20
CA GLN A 48 8.43 6.72 -10.79
C GLN A 48 7.68 5.62 -10.06
N VAL A 49 7.37 5.85 -8.78
CA VAL A 49 6.72 4.86 -7.91
C VAL A 49 5.43 5.46 -7.37
N ALA A 50 4.29 4.87 -7.72
CA ALA A 50 2.99 5.27 -7.16
C ALA A 50 2.49 4.19 -6.18
N ILE A 51 1.83 4.62 -5.10
CA ILE A 51 1.12 3.72 -4.19
C ILE A 51 -0.36 4.09 -4.08
N ALA A 52 -1.20 3.08 -3.89
CA ALA A 52 -2.65 3.23 -3.76
C ALA A 52 -3.22 2.21 -2.75
N GLY A 53 -4.52 2.30 -2.47
CA GLY A 53 -5.24 1.44 -1.53
C GLY A 53 -5.08 1.88 -0.07
N GLY A 54 -5.95 1.39 0.82
CA GLY A 54 -6.05 1.92 2.19
C GLY A 54 -4.73 1.86 2.99
N VAL A 55 -3.91 0.83 2.74
CA VAL A 55 -2.60 0.66 3.41
C VAL A 55 -1.61 1.77 3.04
N SER A 56 -1.79 2.46 1.91
CA SER A 56 -1.00 3.65 1.55
C SER A 56 -1.19 4.82 2.53
N ALA A 57 -2.19 4.77 3.42
CA ALA A 57 -2.32 5.70 4.54
C ALA A 57 -1.32 5.41 5.69
N ASN A 58 -0.64 4.26 5.71
CA ASN A 58 0.29 3.95 6.79
C ASN A 58 1.47 4.93 6.83
N SER A 59 1.71 5.55 7.98
CA SER A 59 2.77 6.55 8.18
C SER A 59 4.17 5.97 7.95
N GLY A 60 4.42 4.74 8.38
CA GLY A 60 5.68 4.02 8.13
C GLY A 60 6.00 3.88 6.65
N ILE A 61 5.00 3.49 5.83
CA ILE A 61 5.16 3.39 4.37
C ILE A 61 5.42 4.76 3.75
N ARG A 62 4.66 5.78 4.13
CA ARG A 62 4.83 7.15 3.61
C ARG A 62 6.23 7.70 3.90
N MET A 63 6.71 7.52 5.14
CA MET A 63 8.09 7.92 5.50
C MET A 63 9.14 7.14 4.71
N ALA A 64 8.96 5.83 4.54
CA ALA A 64 9.91 5.00 3.79
C ALA A 64 10.01 5.43 2.31
N LEU A 65 8.90 5.81 1.69
CA LEU A 65 8.90 6.34 0.32
C LEU A 65 9.51 7.74 0.21
N ALA A 66 9.24 8.64 1.16
CA ALA A 66 9.90 9.95 1.20
C ALA A 66 11.43 9.81 1.36
N GLN A 67 11.88 8.84 2.16
CA GLN A 67 13.30 8.49 2.25
C GLN A 67 13.84 7.89 0.95
N ALA A 68 13.02 7.14 0.21
CA ALA A 68 13.42 6.60 -1.09
C ALA A 68 13.58 7.71 -2.14
N GLU A 69 12.75 8.75 -2.13
CA GLU A 69 12.93 9.90 -3.02
C GLU A 69 14.30 10.55 -2.81
N THR A 70 14.65 10.81 -1.54
CA THR A 70 15.91 11.47 -1.18
C THR A 70 17.14 10.58 -1.40
N LYS A 71 17.07 9.29 -1.03
CA LYS A 71 18.24 8.38 -1.04
C LYS A 71 18.43 7.63 -2.35
N LEU A 72 17.34 7.33 -3.07
CA LEU A 72 17.35 6.49 -4.27
C LEU A 72 17.02 7.27 -5.54
N GLY A 73 16.66 8.55 -5.43
CA GLY A 73 16.29 9.40 -6.56
C GLY A 73 14.99 8.92 -7.23
N TRP A 74 14.08 8.36 -6.44
CA TRP A 74 12.74 8.02 -6.91
C TRP A 74 11.86 9.28 -6.96
N GLN A 75 10.85 9.24 -7.81
CA GLN A 75 9.72 10.18 -7.75
C GLN A 75 8.52 9.40 -7.24
N CYS A 76 8.06 9.69 -6.02
CA CYS A 76 7.01 8.95 -5.36
C CYS A 76 5.68 9.71 -5.45
N PHE A 77 4.63 9.02 -5.88
CA PHE A 77 3.27 9.55 -5.95
C PHE A 77 2.43 8.92 -4.85
N ILE A 78 2.13 9.72 -3.82
CA ILE A 78 1.35 9.29 -2.66
C ILE A 78 0.05 10.11 -2.62
N PRO A 79 -1.13 9.48 -2.72
CA PRO A 79 -2.39 10.21 -2.67
C PRO A 79 -2.64 10.83 -1.29
N LYS A 80 -3.45 11.90 -1.26
CA LYS A 80 -4.01 12.44 -0.01
C LYS A 80 -4.82 11.35 0.71
N PHE A 81 -4.91 11.43 2.03
CA PHE A 81 -5.60 10.43 2.86
C PHE A 81 -7.06 10.18 2.43
N GLU A 82 -7.80 11.23 2.09
CA GLU A 82 -9.18 11.14 1.58
C GLU A 82 -9.32 10.32 0.28
N PHE A 83 -8.22 10.05 -0.42
CA PHE A 83 -8.19 9.29 -1.67
C PHE A 83 -7.46 7.94 -1.55
N THR A 84 -7.03 7.51 -0.36
CA THR A 84 -6.33 6.22 -0.20
C THR A 84 -7.29 5.03 -0.11
N THR A 85 -8.45 5.22 0.51
CA THR A 85 -9.51 4.18 0.63
C THR A 85 -10.52 4.29 -0.51
N ASP A 86 -11.37 3.28 -0.65
CA ASP A 86 -12.41 3.25 -1.69
C ASP A 86 -13.30 4.50 -1.61
N ASN A 87 -13.41 5.21 -2.73
CA ASN A 87 -14.18 6.45 -2.84
C ASN A 87 -14.72 6.65 -4.26
N ALA A 88 -15.79 7.42 -4.42
CA ALA A 88 -16.39 7.68 -5.73
C ALA A 88 -15.50 8.53 -6.66
N ALA A 89 -14.59 9.35 -6.10
CA ALA A 89 -13.71 10.20 -6.91
C ALA A 89 -12.74 9.35 -7.76
N MET A 90 -12.24 8.23 -7.23
CA MET A 90 -11.37 7.31 -7.99
C MET A 90 -12.11 6.65 -9.16
N ILE A 91 -13.41 6.36 -8.99
CA ILE A 91 -14.26 5.82 -10.07
C ILE A 91 -14.54 6.90 -11.11
N GLY A 92 -14.84 8.13 -10.67
CA GLY A 92 -15.08 9.26 -11.56
C GLY A 92 -13.88 9.57 -12.45
N ILE A 93 -12.67 9.64 -11.89
CA ILE A 93 -11.46 9.91 -12.67
C ILE A 93 -11.10 8.75 -13.62
N ALA A 94 -11.27 7.50 -13.19
CA ALA A 94 -11.08 6.34 -14.06
C ALA A 94 -12.08 6.33 -15.23
N GLY A 95 -13.35 6.66 -14.97
CA GLY A 95 -14.39 6.84 -15.98
C GLY A 95 -14.07 7.98 -16.95
N TYR A 96 -13.57 9.11 -16.46
CA TYR A 96 -13.16 10.24 -17.30
C TYR A 96 -12.04 9.87 -18.27
N TYR A 97 -10.97 9.21 -17.81
CA TYR A 97 -9.89 8.77 -18.71
C TYR A 97 -10.36 7.70 -19.70
N THR A 98 -11.25 6.80 -19.27
CA THR A 98 -11.87 5.78 -20.13
C THR A 98 -12.73 6.43 -21.23
N TYR A 99 -13.49 7.46 -20.87
CA TYR A 99 -14.28 8.28 -21.81
C TYR A 99 -13.40 8.98 -22.86
N LEU A 100 -12.29 9.59 -22.44
CA LEU A 100 -11.35 10.25 -23.36
C LEU A 100 -10.72 9.28 -24.37
N GLN A 101 -10.64 7.99 -24.04
CA GLN A 101 -10.16 6.94 -24.93
C GLN A 101 -11.27 6.36 -25.84
N ASN A 102 -12.49 6.92 -25.81
CA ASN A 102 -13.68 6.40 -26.49
C ASN A 102 -14.02 4.94 -26.12
N ASN A 103 -13.63 4.49 -24.93
CA ASN A 103 -13.90 3.13 -24.47
C ASN A 103 -15.20 3.08 -23.68
N PHE A 104 -16.33 2.89 -24.38
CA PHE A 104 -17.65 2.89 -23.75
C PHE A 104 -18.10 1.48 -23.37
N ALA A 105 -18.72 1.36 -22.20
CA ALA A 105 -19.37 0.12 -21.80
C ALA A 105 -20.66 -0.12 -22.61
N SER A 106 -21.00 -1.39 -22.84
CA SER A 106 -22.28 -1.76 -23.45
C SER A 106 -23.42 -1.61 -22.44
N ASN A 107 -24.64 -1.33 -22.93
CA ASN A 107 -25.85 -1.26 -22.10
C ASN A 107 -26.19 -2.59 -21.40
N ASN A 108 -25.64 -3.72 -21.86
CA ASN A 108 -25.83 -5.03 -21.23
C ASN A 108 -24.67 -5.41 -20.29
N SER A 109 -23.89 -4.43 -19.82
CA SER A 109 -22.79 -4.68 -18.88
C SER A 109 -23.32 -5.08 -17.51
N ILE A 110 -22.83 -6.20 -16.99
CA ILE A 110 -23.21 -6.74 -15.68
C ILE A 110 -22.05 -6.65 -14.69
N ALA A 111 -22.38 -6.61 -13.40
CA ALA A 111 -21.39 -6.65 -12.34
C ALA A 111 -20.62 -7.98 -12.35
N LYS A 112 -19.30 -7.92 -12.19
CA LYS A 112 -18.43 -9.10 -12.07
C LYS A 112 -17.67 -9.04 -10.74
N ALA A 113 -17.91 -10.01 -9.86
CA ALA A 113 -17.26 -10.06 -8.54
C ALA A 113 -15.74 -10.33 -8.61
N ARG A 114 -15.26 -10.96 -9.70
CA ARG A 114 -13.84 -11.21 -9.98
C ARG A 114 -13.51 -10.69 -11.36
N LEU A 115 -13.21 -9.39 -11.44
CA LEU A 115 -12.75 -8.76 -12.66
C LEU A 115 -11.22 -8.88 -12.74
N SER A 116 -10.70 -9.37 -13.86
CA SER A 116 -9.25 -9.37 -14.14
C SER A 116 -8.83 -7.99 -14.66
N ILE A 117 -7.75 -7.45 -14.09
CA ILE A 117 -7.09 -6.19 -14.50
C ILE A 117 -5.81 -6.55 -15.23
#